data_AF-A0A4S3K4X0-F1
#
_entry.id   AF-A0A4S3K4X0-F1
#
_cell.length_a   1.000
_cell.length_b   1.000
_cell.length_c   1.000
_cell.angle_alpha   90.00
_cell.angle_beta   90.00
_cell.angle_gamma   90.00
#
_symmetry.space_group_name_H-M   'P 1'
#
loop_
_entity.id
_entity.type
_entity.pdbx_description
1 polymer ?
#
loop_
_entity_poly.entity_id
_entity_poly.type
_entity_poly.pdbx_seq_one_letter_code
_entity_poly.pdbx_strand_id
1 'polypeptide(L)'
;MSTHAMESALWDMHHDPLRADRFRSDPDLALKDYPLTPDEQQLVKSLDVRAMADRGADQMLLFVSWIALSGFDQVGEYMRRMNTPSPATT
;
A
#
# COMPACT_ATOMS: atom_id res chain seq x y z
N MET A 1 -16.74 3.54 -2.22
CA MET A 1 -16.10 4.80 -1.78
C MET A 1 -14.74 4.85 -2.47
N SER A 2 -14.35 5.99 -3.04
CA SER A 2 -13.21 6.08 -3.97
C SER A 2 -11.89 5.68 -3.31
N THR A 3 -11.20 4.71 -3.91
CA THR A 3 -9.81 4.30 -3.62
C THR A 3 -8.78 5.43 -3.71
N HIS A 4 -9.20 6.61 -4.17
CA HIS A 4 -8.41 7.83 -4.29
C HIS A 4 -7.58 8.19 -3.05
N ALA A 5 -8.08 7.92 -1.83
CA ALA A 5 -7.32 8.24 -0.62
C ALA A 5 -6.09 7.32 -0.47
N MET A 6 -6.25 6.00 -0.66
CA MET A 6 -5.13 5.05 -0.66
C MET A 6 -4.18 5.33 -1.81
N GLU A 7 -4.70 5.58 -3.01
CA GLU A 7 -3.89 5.89 -4.17
C GLU A 7 -3.08 7.17 -3.96
N SER A 8 -3.67 8.21 -3.36
CA SER A 8 -2.93 9.43 -3.00
C SER A 8 -1.82 9.16 -1.99
N ALA A 9 -2.06 8.28 -1.01
CA ALA A 9 -1.03 7.90 -0.03
C ALA A 9 0.12 7.13 -0.69
N LEU A 10 -0.20 6.14 -1.51
CA LEU A 10 0.76 5.32 -2.25
C LEU A 10 1.57 6.15 -3.25
N TRP A 11 0.93 7.08 -3.95
CA TRP A 11 1.57 8.00 -4.88
C TRP A 11 2.58 8.89 -4.15
N ASP A 12 2.19 9.45 -3.01
CA ASP A 12 3.04 10.35 -2.26
C ASP A 12 4.26 9.62 -1.65
N MET A 13 4.08 8.40 -1.15
CA MET A 13 5.19 7.53 -0.72
C MET A 13 6.11 7.13 -1.88
N HIS A 14 5.58 6.94 -3.08
CA HIS A 14 6.37 6.67 -4.28
C HIS A 14 7.16 7.91 -4.72
N HIS A 15 6.54 9.09 -4.67
CA HIS A 15 7.10 10.35 -5.15
C HIS A 15 8.11 10.97 -4.17
N ASP A 16 7.89 10.81 -2.86
CA ASP A 16 8.72 11.40 -1.81
C ASP A 16 9.36 10.29 -0.93
N PRO A 17 10.70 10.10 -1.03
CA PRO A 17 11.39 9.09 -0.23
C PRO A 17 11.37 9.38 1.27
N LEU A 18 11.17 10.63 1.72
CA LEU A 18 11.00 10.95 3.15
C LEU A 18 9.68 10.40 3.70
N ARG A 19 8.62 10.40 2.89
CA ARG A 19 7.33 9.81 3.29
C ARG A 19 7.42 8.29 3.35
N ALA A 20 8.14 7.68 2.41
CA ALA A 20 8.47 6.26 2.47
C ALA A 20 9.28 5.90 3.74
N ASP A 21 10.28 6.70 4.10
CA ASP A 21 11.08 6.48 5.31
C ASP A 21 10.28 6.65 6.60
N ARG A 22 9.43 7.69 6.64
CA ARG A 22 8.49 7.90 7.74
C ARG A 22 7.48 6.77 7.86
N PHE A 23 6.98 6.25 6.75
CA PHE A 23 6.08 5.10 6.73
C PHE A 23 6.78 3.83 7.26
N ARG A 24 8.05 3.60 6.91
CA ARG A 24 8.84 2.49 7.46
C ARG A 24 9.10 2.63 8.96
N SER A 25 9.29 3.86 9.44
CA SER A 25 9.55 4.14 10.85
C SER A 25 8.28 4.08 11.70
N ASP A 26 7.19 4.71 11.24
CA ASP A 26 5.96 4.88 11.99
C ASP A 26 4.75 5.01 11.03
N PRO A 27 4.18 3.87 10.59
CA PRO A 27 3.15 3.87 9.55
C PRO A 27 1.81 4.44 10.04
N ASP A 28 1.50 4.37 11.34
CA ASP A 28 0.33 5.05 11.92
C ASP A 28 0.44 6.56 11.76
N LEU A 29 1.59 7.12 12.13
CA LEU A 29 1.81 8.55 12.06
C LEU A 29 1.91 9.04 10.61
N ALA A 30 2.41 8.21 9.69
CA ALA A 30 2.48 8.53 8.27
C ALA A 30 1.09 8.56 7.61
N LEU A 31 0.18 7.66 8.03
CA LEU A 31 -1.16 7.55 7.44
C LEU A 31 -2.19 8.50 8.07
N LYS A 32 -1.88 9.10 9.23
CA LYS A 32 -2.78 10.00 9.98
C LYS A 32 -3.24 11.21 9.19
N ASP A 33 -2.41 11.72 8.28
CA ASP A 33 -2.70 12.90 7.46
C ASP A 33 -3.62 12.59 6.25
N TYR A 34 -3.91 11.32 5.99
CA TYR A 34 -4.76 10.90 4.88
C TYR A 34 -6.18 10.57 5.36
N PRO A 35 -7.21 10.85 4.55
CA PRO A 35 -8.60 10.53 4.86
C PRO A 35 -8.91 9.04 4.63
N LEU A 36 -8.09 8.15 5.22
CA LEU A 36 -8.22 6.70 5.14
C LEU A 36 -9.10 6.18 6.26
N THR A 37 -10.01 5.27 5.94
CA THR A 37 -10.76 4.52 6.95
C THR A 37 -9.81 3.60 7.74
N PRO A 38 -10.19 3.19 8.97
CA PRO A 38 -9.36 2.27 9.77
C PRO A 38 -9.01 0.97 9.04
N ASP A 39 -9.92 0.48 8.20
CA ASP A 39 -9.72 -0.70 7.36
C ASP A 39 -8.64 -0.46 6.28
N GLU A 40 -8.75 0.65 5.53
CA GLU A 40 -7.74 1.02 4.53
C GLU A 40 -6.37 1.27 5.16
N GLN A 41 -6.33 1.88 6.35
CA GLN A 41 -5.08 2.06 7.08
C GLN A 41 -4.43 0.71 7.39
N GLN A 42 -5.20 -0.28 7.84
CA GLN A 42 -4.67 -1.63 8.10
C GLN A 42 -4.12 -2.30 6.83
N LEU A 43 -4.78 -2.11 5.68
CA LEU A 43 -4.31 -2.66 4.40
C LEU A 43 -2.98 -2.05 3.96
N VAL A 44 -2.87 -0.72 4.04
CA VAL A 44 -1.65 -0.01 3.66
C VAL A 44 -0.52 -0.37 4.62
N LYS A 45 -0.78 -0.41 5.93
CA LYS A 45 0.18 -0.83 6.97
C LYS A 45 0.71 -2.25 6.76
N SER A 46 -0.18 -3.17 6.37
CA SER A 46 0.18 -4.57 6.10
C SER A 46 0.81 -4.76 4.72
N LEU A 47 0.82 -3.71 3.88
CA LEU A 47 1.16 -3.75 2.47
C LEU A 47 0.42 -4.90 1.76
N ASP A 48 -0.88 -5.01 2.03
CA ASP A 48 -1.74 -6.02 1.42
C ASP A 48 -2.19 -5.55 0.03
N VAL A 49 -1.24 -5.63 -0.91
CA VAL A 49 -1.42 -5.23 -2.32
C VAL A 49 -2.58 -5.97 -3.00
N ARG A 50 -2.86 -7.21 -2.56
CA ARG A 50 -3.99 -7.99 -3.07
C ARG A 50 -5.31 -7.38 -2.61
N ALA A 51 -5.47 -7.18 -1.30
CA ALA A 51 -6.69 -6.62 -0.75
C ALA A 51 -6.92 -5.15 -1.16
N MET A 52 -5.85 -4.40 -1.42
CA MET A 52 -5.93 -3.06 -2.04
C MET A 52 -6.40 -3.15 -3.50
N ALA A 53 -5.88 -4.08 -4.29
CA ALA A 53 -6.32 -4.31 -5.67
C ALA A 53 -7.78 -4.79 -5.74
N ASP A 54 -8.21 -5.69 -4.84
CA ASP A 54 -9.61 -6.14 -4.75
C ASP A 54 -10.58 -5.00 -4.38
N ARG A 55 -10.09 -3.96 -3.68
CA ARG A 55 -10.85 -2.72 -3.42
C ARG A 55 -10.87 -1.73 -4.60
N GLY A 56 -10.14 -2.03 -5.68
CA GLY A 56 -10.09 -1.23 -6.91
C GLY A 56 -8.92 -0.26 -7.00
N ALA A 57 -7.89 -0.37 -6.15
CA ALA A 57 -6.70 0.46 -6.28
C ALA A 57 -5.94 0.15 -7.57
N ASP A 58 -5.33 1.17 -8.19
CA ASP A 58 -4.58 1.00 -9.42
C ASP A 58 -3.39 0.03 -9.24
N GLN A 59 -3.36 -1.01 -10.08
CA GLN A 59 -2.34 -2.07 -9.99
C GLN A 59 -0.94 -1.57 -10.33
N MET A 60 -0.82 -0.58 -11.23
CA MET A 60 0.46 0.00 -11.60
C MET A 60 1.00 0.83 -10.44
N LEU A 61 0.14 1.60 -9.78
CA LEU A 61 0.47 2.35 -8.58
C LEU A 61 0.94 1.44 -7.44
N LEU A 62 0.20 0.37 -7.15
CA LEU A 62 0.61 -0.63 -6.15
C LEU A 62 1.99 -1.20 -6.44
N PHE A 63 2.29 -1.46 -7.72
CA PHE A 63 3.60 -1.97 -8.14
C PHE A 63 4.73 -0.94 -7.95
N VAL A 64 4.55 0.31 -8.41
CA VAL A 64 5.60 1.34 -8.29
C VAL A 64 5.82 1.78 -6.85
N SER A 65 4.76 1.86 -6.04
CA SER A 65 4.86 2.14 -4.61
C SER A 65 5.53 1.00 -3.86
N TRP A 66 5.24 -0.25 -4.22
CA TRP A 66 5.96 -1.41 -3.67
C TRP A 66 7.45 -1.34 -3.96
N ILE A 67 7.85 -1.05 -5.20
CA ILE A 67 9.28 -0.93 -5.55
C ILE A 67 9.94 0.23 -4.79
N ALA A 68 9.24 1.35 -4.60
CA ALA A 68 9.77 2.48 -3.82
C ALA A 68 9.93 2.15 -2.33
N LEU A 69 9.01 1.36 -1.76
CA LEU A 69 8.98 0.99 -0.33
C LEU A 69 9.87 -0.20 0.01
N SER A 70 9.87 -1.24 -0.83
CA SER A 70 10.51 -2.53 -0.57
C SER A 70 11.76 -2.75 -1.45
N GLY A 71 11.93 -1.99 -2.53
CA GLY A 71 12.99 -2.18 -3.50
C GLY A 71 12.62 -3.15 -4.63
N PHE A 72 13.38 -3.10 -5.72
CA PHE A 72 13.16 -3.94 -6.91
C PHE A 72 13.44 -5.43 -6.66
N ASP A 73 14.30 -5.75 -5.71
CA ASP A 73 14.60 -7.14 -5.30
C ASP A 73 13.36 -7.88 -4.76
N GLN A 74 12.44 -7.12 -4.15
CA GLN A 74 11.22 -7.64 -3.51
C GLN A 74 10.05 -7.83 -4.50
N VAL A 75 10.27 -7.69 -5.82
CA VAL A 75 9.21 -7.91 -6.84
C VAL A 75 8.68 -9.35 -6.80
N GLY A 76 9.53 -10.33 -6.49
CA GLY A 76 9.09 -11.73 -6.32
C GLY A 76 8.07 -11.88 -5.19
N GLU A 77 8.26 -11.16 -4.08
CA GLU A 77 7.32 -11.16 -2.96
C GLU A 77 6.02 -10.43 -3.31
N TYR A 78 6.10 -9.32 -4.05
CA TYR A 78 4.92 -8.64 -4.59
C TYR A 78 4.06 -9.59 -5.43
N MET A 79 4.68 -10.29 -6.39
CA MET A 79 3.97 -11.27 -7.23
C MET A 79 3.36 -12.38 -6.38
N ARG A 80 4.08 -12.88 -5.38
CA ARG A 80 3.56 -13.89 -4.46
C ARG A 80 2.32 -13.40 -3.71
N ARG A 81 2.35 -12.18 -3.17
CA ARG A 81 1.19 -11.58 -2.46
C ARG A 81 0.01 -11.36 -3.41
N MET A 82 0.23 -10.85 -4.61
CA MET A 82 -0.82 -10.66 -5.62
C MET A 82 -1.48 -11.97 -6.09
N ASN A 83 -0.71 -13.06 -6.13
CA ASN A 83 -1.19 -14.40 -6.50
C ASN A 83 -1.76 -15.20 -5.32
N THR A 84 -1.51 -14.78 -4.08
CA THR A 84 -2.10 -15.43 -2.90
C THR A 84 -3.46 -14.80 -2.68
N PRO A 85 -4.57 -15.58 -2.72
CA PRO A 85 -5.87 -15.03 -2.36
C PRO A 85 -5.81 -14.53 -0.92
N SER A 86 -6.23 -13.29 -0.69
CA SER A 86 -6.30 -12.72 0.66
C SER A 86 -7.15 -13.67 1.52
N PRO A 87 -6.68 -14.11 2.70
CA PRO A 87 -7.38 -15.10 3.50
C PRO A 87 -8.78 -14.55 3.77
N ALA A 88 -9.80 -15.21 3.20
CA ALA A 88 -11.18 -14.82 3.36
C ALA A 88 -11.48 -14.74 4.86
N THR A 89 -11.70 -13.52 5.36
CA THR A 89 -12.20 -13.29 6.71
C THR A 89 -13.58 -13.95 6.75
N THR A 90 -13.65 -15.15 7.33
CA THR A 90 -14.89 -15.91 7.57
C THR A 90 -15.52 -15.44 8.87
#